data_AF-A0A497PN72-F1
#
_entry.id   AF-A0A497PN72-F1
#
_cell.length_a   1.000
_cell.length_b   1.000
_cell.length_c   1.000
_cell.angle_alpha   90.00
_cell.angle_beta   90.00
_cell.angle_gamma   90.00
#
_symmetry.space_group_name_H-M   'P 1'
#
loop_
_entity.id
_entity.type
_entity.pdbx_description
1 polymer ?
#
loop_
_entity_poly.entity_id
_entity_poly.type
_entity_poly.pdbx_seq_one_letter_code
_entity_poly.pdbx_strand_id
1 'polypeptide(L)'
;MDKEQELASEEDVREARSKVTAALVHYLETYKSDKTSDSKHALMGPVGKLLPRITTTGDINWESVKGYVLSIHKNLQAPRGVSPDAAIRLDEAVAALKHLRSLLPPTKWLKTVEDIDDEVFFGLYKGHLIGQRKGIQKKFHDWLRQESSLDEVNALLPEEDQYASIEDIEDPFSTPTELEEIVGRFWKNYKKKKEGKK
;
A
#
# COMPACT_ATOMS: atom_id res chain seq x y z
N MET A 1 17.22 0.07 44.57
CA MET A 1 18.21 -0.24 43.51
C MET A 1 17.46 -0.16 42.21
N ASP A 2 17.32 1.05 41.69
CA ASP A 2 16.78 1.27 40.36
C ASP A 2 17.84 0.81 39.37
N LYS A 3 17.55 -0.28 38.65
CA LYS A 3 18.34 -0.62 37.47
C LYS A 3 18.07 0.49 36.46
N GLU A 4 19.05 1.36 36.23
CA GLU A 4 19.09 2.16 35.02
C GLU A 4 18.92 1.20 33.85
N GLN A 5 17.75 1.26 33.23
CA GLN A 5 17.43 0.47 32.06
C GLN A 5 18.34 1.00 30.96
N GLU A 6 19.36 0.23 30.59
CA GLU A 6 20.28 0.57 29.50
C GLU A 6 19.42 0.81 28.27
N LEU A 7 19.33 2.08 27.84
CA LEU A 7 18.49 2.46 26.71
C LEU A 7 19.03 1.75 25.47
N ALA A 8 18.14 1.08 24.74
CA ALA A 8 18.49 0.42 23.49
C ALA A 8 19.18 1.41 22.53
N SER A 9 20.13 0.90 21.73
CA SER A 9 20.81 1.76 20.76
C SER A 9 19.81 2.31 19.73
N GLU A 10 20.14 3.45 19.11
CA GLU A 10 19.30 4.01 18.05
C GLU A 10 19.17 3.04 16.85
N GLU A 11 20.19 2.22 16.62
CA GLU A 11 20.19 1.19 15.58
C GLU A 11 19.18 0.08 15.90
N ASP A 12 19.16 -0.44 17.13
CA ASP A 12 18.22 -1.48 17.55
C ASP A 12 16.77 -1.00 17.44
N VAL A 13 16.52 0.24 17.84
CA VAL A 13 15.20 0.88 17.71
C VAL A 13 14.80 1.00 16.24
N ARG A 14 15.73 1.40 15.37
CA ARG A 14 15.49 1.53 13.93
C ARG A 14 15.18 0.18 13.29
N GLU A 15 15.95 -0.85 13.61
CA GLU A 15 15.71 -2.20 13.10
C GLU A 15 14.36 -2.75 13.59
N ALA A 16 14.05 -2.59 14.88
CA ALA A 16 12.77 -3.00 15.45
C ALA A 16 11.59 -2.25 14.82
N ARG A 17 11.73 -0.95 14.55
CA ARG A 17 10.71 -0.15 13.83
C ARG A 17 10.50 -0.68 12.42
N SER A 18 11.58 -0.96 11.69
CA SER A 18 11.50 -1.53 10.35
C SER A 18 10.78 -2.88 10.33
N LYS A 19 11.07 -3.76 11.30
CA LYS A 19 10.37 -5.05 11.48
C LYS A 19 8.87 -4.87 11.74
N VAL A 20 8.51 -3.89 12.59
CA VAL A 20 7.09 -3.55 12.84
C VAL A 20 6.40 -3.11 11.55
N THR A 21 7.00 -2.15 10.83
CA THR A 21 6.45 -1.64 9.57
C THR A 21 6.25 -2.78 8.57
N ALA A 22 7.24 -3.66 8.40
CA ALA A 22 7.14 -4.81 7.50
C ALA A 22 6.03 -5.79 7.92
N ALA A 23 5.93 -6.13 9.20
CA ALA A 23 4.91 -7.06 9.70
C ALA A 23 3.49 -6.50 9.56
N LEU A 24 3.30 -5.19 9.78
CA LEU A 24 2.00 -4.53 9.58
C LEU A 24 1.59 -4.50 8.10
N VAL A 25 2.53 -4.24 7.19
CA VAL A 25 2.28 -4.32 5.74
C VAL A 25 1.93 -5.74 5.33
N HIS A 26 2.67 -6.74 5.82
CA HIS A 26 2.43 -8.15 5.53
C HIS A 26 1.07 -8.63 6.05
N TYR A 27 0.64 -8.18 7.23
CA TYR A 27 -0.71 -8.41 7.72
C TYR A 27 -1.77 -7.81 6.76
N LEU A 28 -1.55 -6.59 6.26
CA LEU A 28 -2.48 -5.92 5.36
C LEU A 28 -2.61 -6.56 3.97
N GLU A 29 -1.69 -7.42 3.55
CA GLU A 29 -1.86 -8.22 2.33
C GLU A 29 -3.05 -9.18 2.42
N THR A 30 -3.44 -9.57 3.64
CA THR A 30 -4.62 -10.41 3.88
C THR A 30 -5.93 -9.61 3.82
N TYR A 31 -5.84 -8.28 3.80
CA TYR A 31 -6.95 -7.36 3.74
C TYR A 31 -7.13 -6.82 2.31
N LYS A 32 -8.36 -6.88 1.80
CA LYS A 32 -8.73 -6.37 0.47
C LYS A 32 -9.67 -5.19 0.60
N SER A 33 -9.18 -3.97 0.41
CA SER A 33 -10.05 -2.79 0.44
C SER A 33 -11.12 -2.90 -0.66
N ASP A 34 -12.39 -2.94 -0.28
CA ASP A 34 -13.51 -2.97 -1.23
C ASP A 34 -13.75 -1.62 -1.90
N LYS A 35 -13.14 -0.56 -1.38
CA LYS A 35 -13.27 0.79 -1.90
C LYS A 35 -12.08 1.08 -2.80
N THR A 36 -12.35 1.56 -4.01
CA THR A 36 -11.35 2.23 -4.89
C THR A 36 -10.94 3.59 -4.33
N SER A 37 -10.84 3.71 -3.01
CA SER A 37 -10.54 4.95 -2.31
C SER A 37 -9.05 5.00 -2.00
N ASP A 38 -8.44 6.08 -2.43
CA ASP A 38 -7.02 6.37 -2.18
C ASP A 38 -6.79 6.95 -0.76
N SER A 39 -7.82 6.92 0.09
CA SER A 39 -7.71 7.48 1.45
C SER A 39 -6.85 6.59 2.35
N LYS A 40 -6.09 7.22 3.25
CA LYS A 40 -5.27 6.54 4.27
C LYS A 40 -6.06 5.47 5.03
N HIS A 41 -7.29 5.78 5.44
CA HIS A 41 -8.15 4.82 6.13
C HIS A 41 -8.60 3.63 5.27
N ALA A 42 -8.79 3.81 3.96
CA ALA A 42 -9.15 2.73 3.06
C ALA A 42 -7.96 1.80 2.77
N LEU A 43 -6.76 2.35 2.67
CA LEU A 43 -5.53 1.58 2.41
C LEU A 43 -5.00 0.88 3.66
N MET A 44 -5.00 1.55 4.81
CA MET A 44 -4.49 1.00 6.06
C MET A 44 -5.47 0.09 6.79
N GLY A 45 -6.73 0.01 6.34
CA GLY A 45 -7.73 -0.93 6.85
C GLY A 45 -7.76 -1.04 8.38
N PRO A 46 -7.63 -2.26 8.94
CA PRO A 46 -7.58 -2.47 10.39
C PRO A 46 -6.37 -1.83 11.09
N VAL A 47 -5.21 -1.71 10.42
CA VAL A 47 -3.99 -1.13 11.01
C VAL A 47 -4.17 0.35 11.31
N GLY A 48 -4.88 1.09 10.45
CA GLY A 48 -5.21 2.50 10.70
C GLY A 48 -6.10 2.74 11.93
N LYS A 49 -6.64 1.69 12.54
CA LYS A 49 -7.35 1.72 13.84
C LYS A 49 -6.55 1.10 14.97
N LEU A 50 -5.60 0.21 14.65
CA LEU A 50 -4.65 -0.38 15.58
C LEU A 50 -3.73 0.68 16.18
N LEU A 51 -3.02 1.42 15.31
CA LEU A 51 -1.95 2.33 15.73
C LEU A 51 -2.43 3.43 16.69
N PRO A 52 -3.57 4.12 16.43
CA PRO A 52 -4.11 5.10 17.37
C PRO A 52 -4.53 4.51 18.73
N ARG A 53 -4.77 3.19 18.81
CA ARG A 53 -5.21 2.54 20.05
C ARG A 53 -4.05 2.17 20.96
N ILE A 54 -2.83 2.11 20.41
CA ILE A 54 -1.62 1.76 21.16
C ILE A 54 -0.78 2.97 21.53
N THR A 55 -1.17 4.20 21.17
CA THR A 55 -0.45 5.45 21.50
C THR A 55 -0.46 5.82 22.99
N THR A 56 -1.02 4.98 23.85
CA THR A 56 -1.10 5.23 25.29
C THR A 56 0.30 5.16 25.93
N THR A 57 0.53 5.99 26.95
CA THR A 57 1.81 6.02 27.69
C THR A 57 1.93 4.92 28.74
N GLY A 58 0.80 4.35 29.17
CA GLY A 58 0.72 3.25 30.15
C GLY A 58 0.83 1.85 29.53
N ASP A 59 0.47 0.85 30.34
CA ASP A 59 0.48 -0.55 29.92
C ASP A 59 -0.54 -0.83 28.81
N ILE A 60 -0.11 -1.64 27.84
CA ILE A 60 -0.92 -2.02 26.68
C ILE A 60 -1.36 -3.48 26.87
N ASN A 61 -2.67 -3.72 26.89
CA ASN A 61 -3.21 -5.07 26.83
C ASN A 61 -3.20 -5.56 25.37
N TRP A 62 -2.10 -6.20 24.97
CA TRP A 62 -1.87 -6.67 23.61
C TRP A 62 -2.92 -7.68 23.11
N GLU A 63 -3.43 -8.57 23.97
CA GLU A 63 -4.51 -9.50 23.60
C GLU A 63 -5.81 -8.77 23.26
N SER A 64 -6.15 -7.74 24.05
CA SER A 64 -7.31 -6.89 23.76
C SER A 64 -7.15 -6.13 22.44
N VAL A 65 -5.94 -5.64 22.13
CA VAL A 65 -5.63 -4.98 20.86
C VAL A 65 -5.84 -5.94 19.69
N LYS A 66 -5.33 -7.18 19.77
CA LYS A 66 -5.54 -8.20 18.73
C LYS A 66 -7.02 -8.48 18.48
N GLY A 67 -7.78 -8.74 19.54
CA GLY A 67 -9.22 -8.99 19.43
C GLY A 67 -9.99 -7.83 18.79
N TYR A 68 -9.64 -6.59 19.14
CA TYR A 68 -10.21 -5.39 18.53
C TYR A 68 -9.91 -5.30 17.03
N VAL A 69 -8.65 -5.52 16.65
CA VAL A 69 -8.21 -5.42 15.25
C VAL A 69 -8.82 -6.51 14.37
N LEU A 70 -8.92 -7.75 14.86
CA LEU A 70 -9.60 -8.84 14.14
C LEU A 70 -11.10 -8.56 13.98
N SER A 71 -11.74 -7.97 14.99
CA SER A 71 -13.15 -7.54 14.89
C SER A 71 -13.34 -6.49 13.79
N ILE A 72 -12.46 -5.51 13.71
CA ILE A 72 -12.47 -4.52 12.61
C ILE A 72 -12.25 -5.18 11.26
N HIS A 73 -11.24 -6.05 11.16
CA HIS A 73 -10.95 -6.80 9.92
C HIS A 73 -12.20 -7.54 9.45
N LYS A 74 -12.82 -8.32 10.35
CA LYS A 74 -14.04 -9.09 10.06
C LYS A 74 -15.16 -8.20 9.53
N ASN A 75 -15.39 -7.05 10.16
CA ASN A 75 -16.45 -6.12 9.76
C ASN A 75 -16.15 -5.46 8.41
N LEU A 76 -14.89 -5.10 8.14
CA LEU A 76 -14.48 -4.49 6.88
C LEU A 76 -14.41 -5.48 5.71
N GLN A 77 -14.27 -6.78 5.98
CA GLN A 77 -14.25 -7.85 4.97
C GLN A 77 -15.57 -8.62 4.87
N ALA A 78 -16.65 -8.19 5.52
CA ALA A 78 -17.92 -8.93 5.45
C ALA A 78 -18.43 -8.98 4.00
N PRO A 79 -18.82 -10.16 3.47
CA PRO A 79 -19.00 -11.46 4.15
C PRO A 79 -17.78 -12.40 4.11
N ARG A 80 -16.66 -12.02 3.47
CA ARG A 80 -15.44 -12.85 3.32
C ARG A 80 -14.82 -13.27 4.65
N GLY A 81 -14.99 -12.46 5.71
CA GLY A 81 -14.48 -12.76 7.04
C GLY A 81 -12.96 -12.55 7.17
N VAL A 82 -12.34 -13.22 8.15
CA VAL A 82 -10.91 -13.13 8.45
C VAL A 82 -10.27 -14.50 8.21
N SER A 83 -9.18 -14.55 7.45
CA SER A 83 -8.45 -15.79 7.19
C SER A 83 -7.60 -16.20 8.41
N PRO A 84 -7.27 -17.50 8.59
CA PRO A 84 -6.31 -17.93 9.61
C PRO A 84 -4.94 -17.26 9.47
N ASP A 85 -4.50 -17.06 8.22
CA ASP A 85 -3.26 -16.36 7.89
C ASP A 85 -3.25 -14.90 8.40
N ALA A 86 -4.39 -14.20 8.34
CA ALA A 86 -4.52 -12.86 8.90
C ALA A 86 -4.31 -12.84 10.43
N ALA A 87 -4.77 -13.87 11.15
CA ALA A 87 -4.57 -13.96 12.60
C ALA A 87 -3.08 -14.20 12.94
N ILE A 88 -2.41 -15.10 12.21
CA ILE A 88 -0.98 -15.40 12.40
C ILE A 88 -0.12 -14.15 12.15
N ARG A 89 -0.35 -13.46 11.02
CA ARG A 89 0.41 -12.24 10.69
C ARG A 89 0.13 -11.09 11.67
N LEU A 90 -1.08 -11.03 12.22
CA LEU A 90 -1.39 -10.05 13.27
C LEU A 90 -0.63 -10.37 14.57
N ASP A 91 -0.52 -11.64 14.95
CA ASP A 91 0.29 -12.06 16.10
C ASP A 91 1.76 -11.66 15.92
N GLU A 92 2.32 -11.86 14.74
CA GLU A 92 3.69 -11.44 14.39
C GLU A 92 3.87 -9.91 14.50
N ALA A 93 2.94 -9.14 13.92
CA ALA A 93 2.98 -7.68 13.97
C ALA A 93 2.87 -7.14 15.41
N VAL A 94 2.00 -7.74 16.23
CA VAL A 94 1.84 -7.37 17.64
C VAL A 94 3.05 -7.78 18.47
N ALA A 95 3.67 -8.93 18.19
CA ALA A 95 4.92 -9.32 18.83
C ALA A 95 6.05 -8.33 18.53
N ALA A 96 6.18 -7.90 17.28
CA ALA A 96 7.14 -6.86 16.87
C ALA A 96 6.88 -5.52 17.58
N LEU A 97 5.61 -5.09 17.66
CA LEU A 97 5.22 -3.86 18.37
C LEU A 97 5.54 -3.92 19.86
N LYS A 98 5.26 -5.07 20.50
CA LYS A 98 5.57 -5.31 21.91
C LYS A 98 7.08 -5.26 22.16
N HIS A 99 7.87 -5.85 21.26
CA HIS A 99 9.32 -5.77 21.34
C HIS A 99 9.81 -4.32 21.21
N LEU A 100 9.37 -3.58 20.18
CA LEU A 100 9.72 -2.17 20.02
C LEU A 100 9.34 -1.32 21.23
N ARG A 101 8.14 -1.54 21.81
CA ARG A 101 7.68 -0.85 23.02
C ARG A 101 8.65 -1.05 24.19
N SER A 102 9.25 -2.24 24.32
CA SER A 102 10.19 -2.56 25.40
C SER A 102 11.55 -1.87 25.26
N LEU A 103 11.91 -1.43 24.05
CA LEU A 103 13.16 -0.72 23.77
C LEU A 103 13.05 0.80 24.00
N LEU A 104 11.82 1.32 24.12
CA LEU A 104 11.56 2.75 24.11
C LEU A 104 11.02 3.27 25.44
N PRO A 105 11.51 4.44 25.91
CA PRO A 105 10.86 5.12 27.02
C PRO A 105 9.44 5.57 26.61
N PRO A 106 8.48 5.67 27.55
CA PRO A 106 7.12 6.13 27.27
C PRO A 106 7.03 7.45 26.50
N THR A 107 8.00 8.36 26.69
CA THR A 107 8.07 9.66 26.02
C THR A 107 8.35 9.57 24.51
N LYS A 108 9.07 8.54 24.04
CA LYS A 108 9.38 8.33 22.62
C LYS A 108 8.35 7.46 21.90
N TRP A 109 7.53 6.74 22.66
CA TRP A 109 6.58 5.77 22.11
C TRP A 109 5.55 6.40 21.18
N LEU A 110 4.90 7.49 21.61
CA LEU A 110 3.88 8.18 20.80
C LEU A 110 4.41 8.57 19.42
N LYS A 111 5.54 9.28 19.39
CA LYS A 111 6.15 9.73 18.14
C LYS A 111 6.58 8.56 17.25
N THR A 112 7.09 7.49 17.85
CA THR A 112 7.48 6.29 17.10
C THR A 112 6.28 5.61 16.44
N VAL A 113 5.14 5.54 17.12
CA VAL A 113 3.90 4.98 16.56
C VAL A 113 3.38 5.85 15.39
N GLU A 114 3.48 7.17 15.48
CA GLU A 114 3.15 8.09 14.38
C GLU A 114 4.06 7.86 13.16
N ASP A 115 5.37 7.72 13.39
CA ASP A 115 6.33 7.46 12.31
C ASP A 115 6.03 6.12 11.61
N ILE A 116 5.66 5.08 12.38
CA ILE A 116 5.22 3.78 11.82
C ILE A 116 3.94 3.95 11.00
N ASP A 117 2.97 4.74 11.48
CA ASP A 117 1.70 4.98 10.78
C ASP A 117 1.93 5.61 9.41
N ASP A 118 2.84 6.57 9.32
CA ASP A 118 3.22 7.21 8.07
C ASP A 118 4.07 6.30 7.16
N GLU A 119 5.01 5.54 7.70
CA GLU A 119 5.80 4.56 6.95
C GLU A 119 4.92 3.47 6.31
N VAL A 120 3.99 2.89 7.09
CA VAL A 120 3.05 1.88 6.61
C VAL A 120 2.15 2.48 5.53
N PHE A 121 1.58 3.67 5.76
CA PHE A 121 0.75 4.35 4.76
C PHE A 121 1.52 4.58 3.46
N PHE A 122 2.73 5.15 3.54
CA PHE A 122 3.53 5.45 2.36
C PHE A 122 3.86 4.20 1.55
N GLY A 123 4.24 3.10 2.23
CA GLY A 123 4.49 1.82 1.59
C GLY A 123 3.29 1.31 0.80
N LEU A 124 2.10 1.33 1.42
CA LEU A 124 0.85 0.91 0.79
C LEU A 124 0.44 1.83 -0.36
N TYR A 125 0.53 3.15 -0.17
CA TYR A 125 0.14 4.14 -1.17
C TYR A 125 1.04 4.06 -2.40
N LYS A 126 2.36 3.92 -2.21
CA LYS A 126 3.30 3.69 -3.30
C LYS A 126 2.95 2.42 -4.08
N GLY A 127 2.70 1.30 -3.38
CA GLY A 127 2.26 0.05 -4.00
C GLY A 127 0.96 0.19 -4.78
N HIS A 128 0.00 0.95 -4.21
CA HIS A 128 -1.28 1.25 -4.85
C HIS A 128 -1.11 2.03 -6.17
N LEU A 129 -0.29 3.10 -6.17
CA LEU A 129 0.00 3.88 -7.37
C LEU A 129 0.67 3.03 -8.46
N ILE A 130 1.64 2.19 -8.09
CA ILE A 130 2.28 1.26 -9.03
C ILE A 130 1.23 0.30 -9.64
N GLY A 131 0.34 -0.23 -8.81
CA GLY A 131 -0.76 -1.10 -9.25
C GLY A 131 -1.73 -0.41 -10.20
N GLN A 132 -2.14 0.83 -9.87
CA GLN A 132 -2.99 1.65 -10.75
C GLN A 132 -2.31 1.89 -12.10
N ARG A 133 -1.03 2.24 -12.09
CA ARG A 133 -0.24 2.49 -13.30
C ARG A 133 -0.14 1.26 -14.20
N LYS A 134 0.19 0.09 -13.63
CA LYS A 134 0.16 -1.20 -14.36
C LYS A 134 -1.21 -1.53 -14.93
N GLY A 135 -2.27 -1.26 -14.16
CA GLY A 135 -3.65 -1.47 -14.62
C GLY A 135 -4.05 -0.55 -15.78
N ILE A 136 -3.58 0.69 -15.78
CA ILE A 136 -3.77 1.64 -16.89
C ILE A 136 -2.95 1.21 -18.10
N GLN A 137 -1.68 0.84 -17.92
CA GLN A 137 -0.81 0.34 -18.99
C GLN A 137 -1.44 -0.85 -19.70
N LYS A 138 -1.92 -1.85 -18.95
CA LYS A 138 -2.61 -3.00 -19.54
C LYS A 138 -3.83 -2.57 -20.38
N LYS A 139 -4.66 -1.66 -19.87
CA LYS A 139 -5.81 -1.15 -20.62
C LYS A 139 -5.42 -0.34 -21.85
N PHE A 140 -4.28 0.36 -21.80
CA PHE A 140 -3.73 1.08 -22.92
C PHE A 140 -3.27 0.12 -24.01
N HIS A 141 -2.49 -0.92 -23.66
CA HIS A 141 -2.12 -2.00 -24.59
C HIS A 141 -3.34 -2.70 -25.18
N ASP A 142 -4.33 -3.03 -24.37
CA ASP A 142 -5.59 -3.64 -24.84
C ASP A 142 -6.36 -2.73 -25.80
N TRP A 143 -6.36 -1.41 -25.54
CA TRP A 143 -6.97 -0.42 -26.43
C TRP A 143 -6.19 -0.26 -27.74
N LEU A 144 -4.86 -0.22 -27.69
CA LEU A 144 -4.00 -0.17 -28.87
C LEU A 144 -4.25 -1.36 -29.79
N ARG A 145 -4.37 -2.57 -29.24
CA ARG A 145 -4.69 -3.79 -30.03
C ARG A 145 -6.07 -3.74 -30.70
N GLN A 146 -6.99 -2.91 -30.20
CA GLN A 146 -8.37 -2.82 -30.71
C GLN A 146 -8.57 -1.67 -31.69
N GLU A 147 -7.89 -0.55 -31.46
CA GLU A 147 -8.22 0.74 -32.08
C GLU A 147 -7.01 1.36 -32.83
N SER A 148 -5.87 0.68 -32.86
CA SER A 148 -4.66 1.09 -33.59
C SER A 148 -3.80 -0.14 -33.93
N SER A 149 -2.55 0.06 -34.35
CA SER A 149 -1.57 -1.00 -34.61
C SER A 149 -0.17 -0.56 -34.21
N LEU A 150 0.75 -1.52 -34.06
CA LEU A 150 2.17 -1.21 -33.83
C LEU A 150 2.74 -0.37 -34.97
N ASP A 151 2.36 -0.66 -36.22
CA ASP A 151 2.82 0.08 -37.40
C ASP A 151 2.35 1.54 -37.37
N GLU A 152 1.10 1.79 -36.96
CA GLU A 152 0.58 3.15 -36.81
C GLU A 152 1.31 3.93 -35.72
N VAL A 153 1.68 3.27 -34.61
CA VAL A 153 2.46 3.88 -33.54
C VAL A 153 3.88 4.19 -34.01
N ASN A 154 4.56 3.22 -34.62
CA ASN A 154 5.94 3.36 -35.08
C ASN A 154 6.07 4.36 -36.25
N ALA A 155 5.03 4.58 -37.04
CA ALA A 155 5.00 5.59 -38.09
C ALA A 155 5.09 7.04 -37.56
N LEU A 156 4.79 7.25 -36.27
CA LEU A 156 4.90 8.56 -35.62
C LEU A 156 6.27 8.78 -34.95
N LEU A 157 7.11 7.75 -34.88
CA LEU A 157 8.36 7.76 -34.13
C LEU A 157 9.57 7.76 -35.09
N PRO A 158 10.71 8.36 -34.67
CA PRO A 158 12.00 8.14 -35.30
C PRO A 158 12.34 6.64 -35.34
N GLU A 159 13.06 6.18 -36.37
CA GLU A 159 13.41 4.75 -36.53
C GLU A 159 14.14 4.18 -35.31
N GLU A 160 15.02 4.96 -34.67
CA GLU A 160 15.74 4.55 -33.46
C GLU A 160 14.87 4.35 -32.21
N ASP A 161 13.65 4.91 -32.20
CA ASP A 161 12.73 4.89 -31.06
C ASP A 161 11.52 3.97 -31.30
N GLN A 162 11.51 3.20 -32.40
CA GLN A 162 10.42 2.29 -32.73
C GLN A 162 10.35 1.10 -31.78
N TYR A 163 9.13 0.73 -31.40
CA TYR A 163 8.87 -0.40 -30.52
C TYR A 163 8.84 -1.72 -31.30
N ALA A 164 9.40 -2.79 -30.70
CA ALA A 164 9.36 -4.13 -31.29
C ALA A 164 8.00 -4.83 -31.09
N SER A 165 7.29 -4.50 -30.02
CA SER A 165 5.92 -4.95 -29.78
C SER A 165 5.07 -3.91 -29.04
N ILE A 166 3.75 -4.12 -28.99
CA ILE A 166 2.84 -3.25 -28.21
C ILE A 166 3.16 -3.31 -26.72
N GLU A 167 3.64 -4.45 -26.23
CA GLU A 167 4.01 -4.66 -24.83
C GLU A 167 5.23 -3.83 -24.41
N ASP A 168 6.10 -3.46 -25.36
CA ASP A 168 7.27 -2.61 -25.13
C ASP A 168 6.88 -1.13 -24.99
N ILE A 169 5.67 -0.75 -25.40
CA ILE A 169 5.17 0.62 -25.30
C ILE A 169 4.98 0.96 -23.82
N GLU A 170 5.58 2.06 -23.39
CA GLU A 170 5.46 2.57 -22.04
C GLU A 170 4.00 2.91 -21.68
N ASP A 171 3.72 3.08 -20.39
CA ASP A 171 2.39 3.51 -19.97
C ASP A 171 2.09 4.94 -20.46
N PRO A 172 0.80 5.30 -20.63
CA PRO A 172 0.39 6.55 -21.28
C PRO A 172 0.73 7.83 -20.51
N PHE A 173 1.44 7.73 -19.37
CA PHE A 173 2.01 8.89 -18.67
C PHE A 173 3.49 9.14 -19.01
N SER A 174 4.17 8.18 -19.64
CA SER A 174 5.59 8.26 -19.96
C SER A 174 5.94 8.06 -21.44
N THR A 175 4.95 7.75 -22.28
CA THR A 175 5.14 7.71 -23.73
C THR A 175 5.72 9.02 -24.28
N PRO A 176 6.53 8.96 -25.36
CA PRO A 176 7.06 10.14 -26.05
C PRO A 176 5.97 11.12 -26.50
N THR A 177 6.34 12.40 -26.68
CA THR A 177 5.43 13.48 -27.08
C THR A 177 4.80 13.26 -28.45
N GLU A 178 5.49 12.54 -29.33
CA GLU A 178 5.07 12.11 -30.66
C GLU A 178 3.77 11.29 -30.60
N LEU A 179 3.54 10.57 -29.50
CA LEU A 179 2.35 9.75 -29.29
C LEU A 179 1.21 10.49 -28.59
N GLU A 180 1.32 11.80 -28.36
CA GLU A 180 0.32 12.58 -27.60
C GLU A 180 -1.09 12.46 -28.19
N GLU A 181 -1.22 12.42 -29.52
CA GLU A 181 -2.54 12.24 -30.16
C GLU A 181 -3.14 10.86 -29.87
N ILE A 182 -2.33 9.80 -29.98
CA ILE A 182 -2.75 8.41 -29.68
C ILE A 182 -3.16 8.31 -28.20
N VAL A 183 -2.34 8.86 -27.31
CA VAL A 183 -2.60 8.91 -25.86
C VAL A 183 -3.88 9.72 -25.57
N GLY A 184 -4.07 10.84 -26.26
CA GLY A 184 -5.28 11.66 -26.16
C GLY A 184 -6.55 10.91 -26.57
N ARG A 185 -6.50 10.10 -27.63
CA ARG A 185 -7.61 9.21 -28.04
C ARG A 185 -7.90 8.14 -26.99
N PHE A 186 -6.86 7.52 -26.44
CA PHE A 186 -7.00 6.57 -25.33
C PHE A 186 -7.70 7.22 -24.13
N TRP A 187 -7.27 8.39 -23.67
CA TRP A 187 -7.88 9.04 -22.51
C TRP A 187 -9.34 9.43 -22.74
N LYS A 188 -9.69 9.89 -23.94
CA LYS A 188 -11.09 10.14 -24.34
C LYS A 188 -11.93 8.86 -24.26
N ASN A 189 -11.42 7.73 -24.77
CA ASN A 189 -12.10 6.43 -24.69
C ASN A 189 -12.24 5.95 -23.23
N TYR A 190 -11.15 6.04 -22.48
CA TYR A 190 -11.07 5.63 -21.08
C TYR A 190 -12.08 6.36 -20.20
N LYS A 191 -12.20 7.69 -20.37
CA LYS A 191 -13.17 8.51 -19.64
C LYS A 191 -14.61 8.13 -19.98
N LYS A 192 -14.93 8.00 -21.27
CA LYS A 192 -16.28 7.56 -21.73
C LYS A 192 -16.68 6.21 -21.12
N LYS A 193 -15.78 5.22 -21.14
CA LYS A 193 -16.03 3.89 -20.55
C LYS A 193 -16.20 3.93 -19.03
N LYS A 194 -15.60 4.91 -18.35
CA LYS A 194 -15.73 5.09 -16.88
C LYS A 194 -17.06 5.77 -16.51
N GLU A 195 -17.55 6.69 -17.35
CA GLU A 195 -18.81 7.40 -17.15
C GLU A 195 -20.03 6.54 -17.48
N GLY A 196 -19.96 5.69 -18.51
CA GLY A 196 -21.04 4.77 -18.90
C GLY A 196 -21.21 3.53 -18.01
N LYS A 197 -20.43 3.39 -16.93
CA LYS A 197 -20.51 2.30 -15.94
C LYS A 197 -21.10 2.73 -14.60
N LYS A 198 -21.67 3.94 -14.52
CA LYS A 198 -22.39 4.44 -13.33
C LYS A 198 -23.87 4.12 -13.40
#